data_AF-A0A1H8KZV1-F1
#
_entry.id   AF-A0A1H8KZV1-F1
#
_cell.length_a   1.000
_cell.length_b   1.000
_cell.length_c   1.000
_cell.angle_alpha   90.00
_cell.angle_beta   90.00
_cell.angle_gamma   90.00
#
_symmetry.space_group_name_H-M   'P 1'
#
loop_
_entity.id
_entity.type
_entity.pdbx_description
1 polymer ?
#
loop_
_entity_poly.entity_id
_entity_poly.type
_entity_poly.pdbx_seq_one_letter_code
_entity_poly.pdbx_strand_id
1 'polypeptide(L)'
;MTWEDSLWANCTDEMLISHAGAVVYACYSGCLEKDGKHAIGSMTTSITGRLGKILVAEGVLDDTPTVADVIPEIGDSAFATDTVREVMDMTTGVQSSEDYSDPHADIRVYSRAASPLPKPVRWYRLREATSKRASLLVPSVKSGI
;
A
#
# COMPACT_ATOMS: atom_id res chain seq x y z
N MET A 1 -33.08 11.55 12.21
CA MET A 1 -31.82 10.99 12.70
C MET A 1 -31.04 12.13 13.33
N THR A 2 -30.65 12.01 14.59
CA THR A 2 -29.77 12.98 15.25
C THR A 2 -28.31 12.77 14.83
N TRP A 3 -27.43 13.68 15.21
CA TRP A 3 -25.98 13.53 15.00
C TRP A 3 -25.45 12.26 15.65
N GLU A 4 -25.79 12.01 16.92
CA GLU A 4 -25.37 10.82 17.66
C GLU A 4 -25.92 9.53 17.01
N ASP A 5 -27.20 9.53 16.59
CA ASP A 5 -27.79 8.40 15.87
C ASP A 5 -27.00 8.07 14.59
N SER A 6 -26.48 9.08 13.90
CA SER A 6 -25.73 8.89 12.65
C SER A 6 -24.38 8.20 12.88
N LEU A 7 -23.70 8.50 13.98
CA LEU A 7 -22.42 7.89 14.32
C LEU A 7 -22.60 6.40 14.61
N TRP A 8 -23.64 6.06 15.38
CA TRP A 8 -24.01 4.68 15.66
C TRP A 8 -24.46 3.93 14.41
N ALA A 9 -25.31 4.53 13.58
CA ALA A 9 -25.80 3.91 12.34
C ALA A 9 -24.69 3.58 11.34
N ASN A 10 -23.57 4.30 11.38
CA ASN A 10 -22.41 4.10 10.51
C ASN A 10 -21.25 3.34 11.17
N CYS A 11 -21.47 2.74 12.35
CA CYS A 11 -20.43 2.03 13.10
C CYS A 11 -19.17 2.90 13.33
N THR A 12 -19.36 4.18 13.70
CA THR A 12 -18.24 5.11 13.89
C THR A 12 -17.50 4.83 15.20
N ASP A 13 -16.24 4.44 15.09
CA ASP A 13 -15.35 4.23 16.24
C ASP A 13 -14.79 5.56 16.81
N GLU A 14 -14.50 6.53 15.94
CA GLU A 14 -13.98 7.86 16.32
C GLU A 14 -14.51 8.97 15.40
N MET A 15 -14.79 10.14 15.98
CA MET A 15 -14.97 11.38 15.24
C MET A 15 -14.30 12.53 15.98
N LEU A 16 -13.43 13.27 15.29
CA LEU A 16 -12.76 14.46 15.81
C LEU A 16 -12.94 15.62 14.83
N ILE A 17 -13.43 16.75 15.33
CA ILE A 17 -13.59 17.98 14.55
C ILE A 17 -12.69 19.05 15.15
N SER A 18 -11.79 19.58 14.33
CA SER A 18 -10.90 20.68 14.68
C SER A 18 -11.26 21.92 13.85
N HIS A 19 -11.30 23.07 14.52
CA HIS A 19 -11.52 24.36 13.89
C HIS A 19 -10.53 25.38 14.47
N ALA A 20 -9.80 26.06 13.58
CA ALA A 20 -8.76 27.04 13.96
C ALA A 20 -7.73 26.51 14.96
N GLY A 21 -7.34 25.24 14.83
CA GLY A 21 -6.36 24.59 15.71
C GLY A 21 -6.91 24.13 17.06
N ALA A 22 -8.20 24.33 17.35
CA ALA A 22 -8.86 23.85 18.55
C ALA A 22 -9.81 22.69 18.23
N VAL A 23 -9.81 21.65 19.07
CA VAL A 23 -10.80 20.58 19.01
C VAL A 23 -12.12 21.13 19.52
N VAL A 24 -13.13 21.16 18.65
CA VAL A 24 -14.48 21.65 18.97
C VAL A 24 -15.47 20.52 19.24
N TYR A 25 -15.15 19.31 18.82
CA TYR A 25 -15.94 18.11 19.05
C TYR A 25 -15.05 16.86 18.99
N ALA A 26 -15.27 15.93 19.90
CA ALA A 26 -14.66 14.60 19.87
C ALA A 26 -15.61 13.56 20.48
N CYS A 27 -15.70 12.40 19.87
CA CYS A 27 -16.35 11.23 20.46
C CYS A 27 -15.59 9.95 20.10
N TYR A 28 -15.63 9.00 21.02
CA TYR A 28 -14.95 7.71 20.93
C TYR A 28 -15.95 6.63 21.34
N SER A 29 -15.97 5.52 20.61
CA SER A 29 -16.92 4.42 20.78
C SER A 29 -16.19 3.07 20.85
N GLY A 30 -16.91 2.05 21.32
CA GLY A 30 -16.39 0.69 21.37
C GLY A 30 -15.20 0.53 22.32
N CYS A 31 -14.09 -0.01 21.83
CA CYS A 31 -12.85 -0.21 22.60
C CYS A 31 -11.80 0.89 22.34
N LEU A 32 -12.15 1.94 21.60
CA LEU A 32 -11.21 3.00 21.24
C LEU A 32 -11.22 4.09 22.31
N GLU A 33 -10.04 4.43 22.81
CA GLU A 33 -9.83 5.57 23.70
C GLU A 33 -9.17 6.73 22.94
N LYS A 34 -9.04 7.89 23.59
CA LYS A 34 -8.47 9.10 22.99
C LYS A 34 -7.08 8.92 22.38
N ASP A 35 -6.28 8.02 22.93
CA ASP A 35 -4.93 7.65 22.48
C ASP A 35 -4.88 6.24 21.85
N GLY A 36 -6.05 5.65 21.60
CA GLY A 36 -6.21 4.38 20.91
C GLY A 36 -5.72 4.47 19.46
N LYS A 37 -5.18 3.36 18.95
CA LYS A 37 -4.77 3.25 17.54
C LYS A 37 -5.88 2.63 16.72
N HIS A 38 -6.26 3.30 15.63
CA HIS A 38 -7.23 2.78 14.68
C HIS A 38 -6.57 2.45 13.34
N ALA A 39 -7.04 1.40 12.66
CA ALA A 39 -6.61 1.12 11.30
C ALA A 39 -7.18 2.19 10.34
N ILE A 40 -6.31 2.84 9.58
CA ILE A 40 -6.71 3.97 8.69
C ILE A 40 -6.90 3.56 7.23
N GLY A 41 -6.65 2.29 6.89
CA GLY A 41 -6.83 1.75 5.54
C GLY A 41 -6.16 2.61 4.48
N SER A 42 -6.90 2.90 3.41
CA SER A 42 -6.42 3.70 2.28
C SER A 42 -6.05 5.15 2.64
N MET A 43 -6.44 5.70 3.80
CA MET A 43 -5.94 7.02 4.21
C MET A 43 -4.41 7.05 4.34
N THR A 44 -3.78 5.88 4.55
CA THR A 44 -2.32 5.73 4.52
C THR A 44 -1.69 6.27 3.23
N THR A 45 -2.34 6.12 2.07
CA THR A 45 -1.78 6.56 0.79
C THR A 45 -1.64 8.08 0.70
N SER A 46 -2.46 8.85 1.42
CA SER A 46 -2.32 10.31 1.49
C SER A 46 -1.02 10.73 2.19
N ILE A 47 -0.60 9.96 3.19
CA ILE A 47 0.68 10.19 3.90
C ILE A 47 1.84 9.91 2.95
N THR A 48 1.85 8.75 2.30
CA THR A 48 2.88 8.37 1.33
C THR A 48 2.94 9.33 0.14
N GLY A 49 1.79 9.71 -0.42
CA GLY A 49 1.69 10.68 -1.52
C GLY A 49 2.19 12.07 -1.10
N ARG A 50 1.94 12.49 0.15
CA ARG A 50 2.49 13.75 0.67
C ARG A 50 4.01 13.70 0.77
N LEU A 51 4.58 12.60 1.27
CA LEU A 51 6.02 12.40 1.33
C LEU A 51 6.64 12.43 -0.09
N GLY A 52 6.03 11.74 -1.05
CA GLY A 52 6.46 11.79 -2.45
C GLY A 52 6.49 13.22 -3.01
N LYS A 53 5.42 14.00 -2.78
CA LYS A 53 5.38 15.41 -3.20
C LYS A 53 6.42 16.30 -2.52
N ILE A 54 6.77 16.04 -1.27
CA ILE A 54 7.85 16.76 -0.58
C ILE A 54 9.19 16.46 -1.27
N LEU A 55 9.48 15.18 -1.54
CA LEU A 55 10.72 14.77 -2.22
C LEU A 55 10.83 15.34 -3.64
N VAL A 56 9.72 15.45 -4.38
CA VAL A 56 9.69 16.13 -5.69
C VAL A 56 9.98 17.62 -5.54
N ALA A 57 9.35 18.29 -4.57
CA ALA A 57 9.57 19.72 -4.34
C ALA A 57 11.01 20.03 -3.89
N GLU A 58 11.66 19.09 -3.19
CA GLU A 58 13.06 19.19 -2.76
C GLU A 58 14.05 18.78 -3.86
N GLY A 59 13.57 18.32 -5.02
CA GLY A 59 14.42 17.85 -6.12
C GLY A 59 15.13 16.52 -5.85
N VAL A 60 14.70 15.78 -4.82
CA VAL A 60 15.24 14.46 -4.46
C VAL A 60 14.62 13.36 -5.32
N LEU A 61 13.35 13.52 -5.67
CA LEU A 61 12.61 12.60 -6.54
C LEU A 61 12.26 13.30 -7.87
N ASP A 62 12.73 12.75 -8.98
CA ASP A 62 12.20 13.07 -10.31
C ASP A 62 11.05 12.13 -10.62
N ASP A 63 9.87 12.68 -10.88
CA ASP A 63 8.63 11.93 -11.10
C ASP A 63 8.23 11.82 -12.58
N THR A 64 9.09 12.32 -13.48
CA THR A 64 8.92 12.25 -14.93
C THR A 64 9.35 10.91 -15.57
N PRO A 65 10.32 10.13 -15.04
CA PRO A 65 10.69 8.83 -15.60
C PRO A 65 9.61 7.78 -15.40
N THR A 66 9.70 6.69 -16.16
CA THR A 66 8.85 5.52 -15.96
C THR A 66 9.23 4.79 -14.67
N VAL A 67 8.29 4.03 -14.09
CA VAL A 67 8.60 3.23 -12.90
C VAL A 67 9.69 2.20 -13.20
N ALA A 68 9.75 1.64 -14.41
CA ALA A 68 10.81 0.71 -14.79
C ALA A 68 12.21 1.36 -14.83
N ASP A 69 12.30 2.65 -15.15
CA ASP A 69 13.57 3.40 -15.10
C ASP A 69 14.08 3.56 -13.66
N VAL A 70 13.16 3.67 -12.70
CA VAL A 70 13.48 3.86 -11.27
C VAL A 70 13.65 2.53 -10.54
N ILE A 71 12.85 1.53 -10.88
CA ILE A 71 12.78 0.20 -10.24
C ILE A 71 12.83 -0.87 -11.33
N PRO A 72 14.02 -1.20 -11.88
CA PRO A 72 14.15 -2.15 -12.98
C PRO A 72 13.68 -3.56 -12.61
N GLU A 73 13.65 -3.92 -11.34
CA GLU A 73 13.15 -5.20 -10.83
C GLU A 73 11.64 -5.39 -11.06
N ILE A 74 10.91 -4.33 -11.41
CA ILE A 74 9.48 -4.41 -11.71
C ILE A 74 9.19 -5.16 -13.03
N GLY A 75 10.20 -5.29 -13.91
CA GLY A 75 10.10 -6.03 -15.18
C GLY A 75 8.94 -5.57 -16.05
N ASP A 76 8.27 -6.50 -16.71
CA ASP A 76 7.13 -6.23 -17.62
C ASP A 76 5.78 -6.09 -16.88
N SER A 77 5.79 -5.52 -15.66
CA SER A 77 4.56 -5.34 -14.88
C SER A 77 3.61 -4.30 -15.48
N ALA A 78 2.38 -4.28 -14.99
CA ALA A 78 1.38 -3.27 -15.38
C ALA A 78 1.77 -1.82 -15.08
N PHE A 79 2.77 -1.58 -14.21
CA PHE A 79 3.26 -0.23 -13.87
C PHE A 79 4.52 0.16 -14.65
N ALA A 80 5.12 -0.77 -15.40
CA ALA A 80 6.44 -0.59 -15.98
C ALA A 80 6.51 0.60 -16.94
N THR A 81 5.41 0.86 -17.65
CA THR A 81 5.31 1.91 -18.68
C THR A 81 4.77 3.23 -18.15
N ASP A 82 4.21 3.25 -16.94
CA ASP A 82 3.69 4.47 -16.33
C ASP A 82 4.83 5.29 -15.74
N THR A 83 4.68 6.61 -15.80
CA THR A 83 5.52 7.53 -15.05
C THR A 83 5.25 7.43 -13.55
N VAL A 84 6.25 7.79 -12.74
CA VAL A 84 6.08 7.89 -11.28
C VAL A 84 4.93 8.85 -10.94
N ARG A 85 4.75 9.92 -11.71
CA ARG A 85 3.62 10.86 -11.58
C ARG A 85 2.27 10.18 -11.83
N GLU A 86 2.11 9.42 -12.91
CA GLU A 86 0.85 8.72 -13.23
C GLU A 86 0.47 7.71 -12.14
N VAL A 87 1.46 7.01 -11.57
CA VAL A 87 1.22 6.11 -10.43
C VAL A 87 0.76 6.88 -9.19
N MET A 88 1.40 8.02 -8.87
CA MET A 88 0.98 8.87 -7.74
C MET A 88 -0.43 9.43 -7.92
N ASP A 89 -0.81 9.73 -9.16
CA ASP A 89 -2.11 10.31 -9.51
C ASP A 89 -3.20 9.23 -9.72
N MET A 90 -2.84 7.94 -9.54
CA MET A 90 -3.73 6.78 -9.71
C MET A 90 -4.36 6.69 -11.11
N THR A 91 -3.63 7.10 -12.15
CA THR A 91 -4.11 7.06 -13.55
C THR A 91 -3.65 5.82 -14.33
N THR A 92 -3.00 4.87 -13.66
CA THR A 92 -2.55 3.62 -14.27
C THR A 92 -3.70 2.66 -14.53
N GLY A 93 -3.73 2.09 -15.73
CA GLY A 93 -4.71 1.09 -16.15
C GLY A 93 -4.37 -0.33 -15.68
N VAL A 94 -4.37 -0.58 -14.36
CA VAL A 94 -4.12 -1.93 -13.82
C VAL A 94 -5.40 -2.76 -13.86
N GLN A 95 -5.33 -3.96 -14.46
CA GLN A 95 -6.36 -4.98 -14.27
C GLN A 95 -6.21 -5.60 -12.88
N SER A 96 -6.98 -5.09 -11.91
CA SER A 96 -6.99 -5.58 -10.53
C SER A 96 -8.42 -5.60 -10.00
N SER A 97 -8.89 -6.78 -9.58
CA SER A 97 -10.18 -6.90 -8.88
C SER A 97 -10.05 -6.48 -7.41
N GLU A 98 -10.75 -5.41 -7.05
CA GLU A 98 -10.89 -4.92 -5.66
C GLU A 98 -12.23 -5.29 -5.02
N ASP A 99 -12.88 -6.35 -5.48
CA ASP A 99 -14.06 -6.88 -4.80
C ASP A 99 -13.67 -7.54 -3.47
N TYR A 100 -13.85 -6.80 -2.37
CA TYR A 100 -13.58 -7.28 -1.02
C TYR A 100 -14.51 -8.43 -0.59
N SER A 101 -15.65 -8.63 -1.27
CA SER A 101 -16.56 -9.73 -0.98
C SER A 101 -16.14 -11.03 -1.67
N ASP A 102 -15.42 -10.95 -2.77
CA ASP A 102 -14.91 -12.11 -3.51
C ASP A 102 -13.63 -12.68 -2.85
N PRO A 103 -13.63 -13.95 -2.42
CA PRO A 103 -12.41 -14.59 -1.89
C PRO A 103 -11.32 -14.81 -2.95
N HIS A 104 -11.66 -14.73 -4.25
CA HIS A 104 -10.75 -14.94 -5.38
C HIS A 104 -10.25 -13.64 -6.01
N ALA A 105 -10.73 -12.47 -5.59
CA ALA A 105 -10.28 -11.18 -6.09
C ALA A 105 -8.77 -10.92 -5.84
N ASP A 106 -8.17 -10.10 -6.71
CA ASP A 106 -6.74 -9.78 -6.66
C ASP A 106 -6.36 -9.08 -5.35
N ILE A 107 -7.25 -8.29 -4.76
CA ILE A 107 -7.06 -7.67 -3.44
C ILE A 107 -6.77 -8.70 -2.33
N ARG A 108 -7.28 -9.93 -2.46
CA ARG A 108 -6.97 -11.04 -1.53
C ARG A 108 -5.55 -11.56 -1.74
N VAL A 109 -5.08 -11.63 -2.98
CA VAL A 109 -3.69 -11.99 -3.31
C VAL A 109 -2.73 -10.92 -2.77
N TYR A 110 -3.03 -9.65 -3.05
CA TYR A 110 -2.28 -8.50 -2.53
C TYR A 110 -2.22 -8.52 -1.00
N SER A 111 -3.36 -8.67 -0.33
CA SER A 111 -3.41 -8.72 1.14
C SER A 111 -2.57 -9.86 1.72
N ARG A 112 -2.54 -11.04 1.09
CA ARG A 112 -1.68 -12.15 1.52
C ARG A 112 -0.21 -11.86 1.34
N ALA A 113 0.19 -11.19 0.25
CA ALA A 113 1.57 -10.80 0.00
C ALA A 113 2.02 -9.69 0.98
N ALA A 114 1.23 -8.64 1.11
CA ALA A 114 1.49 -7.46 1.92
C ALA A 114 1.21 -7.65 3.43
N SER A 115 0.59 -8.76 3.85
CA SER A 115 0.25 -8.97 5.26
C SER A 115 1.49 -8.86 6.15
N PRO A 116 1.47 -7.98 7.18
CA PRO A 116 2.57 -7.85 8.14
C PRO A 116 2.59 -9.00 9.16
N LEU A 117 1.60 -9.90 9.13
CA LEU A 117 1.55 -11.07 10.01
C LEU A 117 2.56 -12.14 9.56
N PRO A 118 3.06 -12.96 10.52
CA PRO A 118 3.98 -14.04 10.20
C PRO A 118 3.40 -14.94 9.12
N LYS A 119 4.17 -15.15 8.04
CA LYS A 119 3.75 -16.08 6.99
C LYS A 119 3.82 -17.51 7.55
N PRO A 120 2.88 -18.40 7.19
CA PRO A 120 2.96 -19.80 7.61
C PRO A 120 4.32 -20.43 7.26
N VAL A 121 4.87 -21.28 8.13
CA VAL A 121 6.22 -21.87 8.01
C VAL A 121 6.52 -22.46 6.62
N ARG A 122 5.49 -22.99 5.94
CA ARG A 122 5.59 -23.55 4.58
C ARG A 122 6.00 -22.52 3.52
N TRP A 123 5.68 -21.24 3.69
CA TRP A 123 6.03 -20.16 2.75
C TRP A 123 7.54 -19.93 2.67
N TYR A 124 8.26 -19.99 3.79
CA TYR A 124 9.71 -19.83 3.81
C TYR A 124 10.43 -20.98 3.06
N ARG A 125 9.93 -22.22 3.18
CA ARG A 125 10.47 -23.38 2.45
C ARG A 125 10.32 -23.26 0.93
N LEU A 126 9.24 -22.64 0.46
CA LEU A 126 9.03 -22.41 -0.97
C LEU A 126 9.99 -21.35 -1.51
N ARG A 127 10.29 -20.29 -0.74
CA ARG A 127 11.24 -19.23 -1.14
C ARG A 127 12.66 -19.76 -1.28
N GLU A 128 13.10 -20.66 -0.39
CA GLU A 128 14.39 -21.35 -0.54
C GLU A 128 14.42 -22.26 -1.76
N ALA A 129 13.32 -22.94 -2.08
CA ALA A 129 13.23 -23.82 -3.24
C ALA A 129 13.22 -23.06 -4.58
N THR A 130 12.53 -21.92 -4.66
CA THR A 130 12.57 -21.04 -5.85
C THR A 130 13.91 -20.31 -5.97
N SER A 131 14.49 -19.85 -4.86
CA SER A 131 15.83 -19.23 -4.87
C SER A 131 16.91 -20.21 -5.34
N LYS A 132 16.85 -21.49 -4.90
CA LYS A 132 17.78 -22.54 -5.37
C LYS A 132 17.56 -22.93 -6.83
N ARG A 133 16.32 -22.87 -7.34
CA ARG A 133 16.04 -23.10 -8.77
C ARG A 133 16.50 -21.93 -9.64
N ALA A 134 16.36 -20.68 -9.18
CA ALA A 134 16.86 -19.51 -9.89
C ALA A 134 18.39 -19.55 -10.04
N SER A 135 19.12 -19.97 -9.00
CA SER A 135 20.58 -20.14 -9.06
C SER A 135 21.07 -21.29 -9.96
N LEU A 136 20.19 -22.24 -10.32
CA LEU A 136 20.51 -23.36 -11.22
C LEU A 136 20.23 -23.05 -12.70
N LEU A 137 19.54 -21.94 -13.00
CA LEU A 137 19.15 -21.54 -14.36
C LEU A 137 20.03 -20.43 -14.95
N VAL A 138 20.98 -19.88 -14.19
CA VAL A 138 21.98 -18.94 -14.72
C VAL A 138 23.23 -19.74 -15.10
N PRO A 139 23.59 -19.87 -16.40
CA PRO A 139 24.85 -20.47 -16.77
C PRO A 139 25.99 -19.64 -16.18
N SER A 140 26.89 -20.29 -15.46
CA SER A 140 28.15 -19.69 -14.98
C SER A 140 28.95 -19.20 -16.19
N VAL A 141 28.92 -17.88 -16.44
CA VAL A 141 29.89 -17.24 -17.32
C VAL A 141 31.22 -17.29 -16.59
N LYS A 142 32.06 -18.28 -16.92
CA LYS A 142 33.46 -18.30 -16.53
C LYS A 142 34.16 -17.14 -17.23
N SER A 143 34.51 -16.11 -16.48
CA SER A 143 35.48 -15.10 -16.91
C SER A 143 36.84 -15.79 -17.03
N GLY A 144 37.32 -15.91 -18.27
CA GLY A 144 38.72 -16.20 -18.56
C GLY A 144 39.54 -14.92 -18.40
N ILE A 145 40.46 -14.95 -17.44
CA ILE A 145 41.77 -14.30 -17.52
C ILE A 145 42.78 -15.44 -17.37
#